data_AF-A0A963TFL3-F1
#
_entry.id   AF-A0A963TFL3-F1
#
_cell.length_a   1.000
_cell.length_b   1.000
_cell.length_c   1.000
_cell.angle_alpha   90.00
_cell.angle_beta   90.00
_cell.angle_gamma   90.00
#
_symmetry.space_group_name_H-M   'P 1'
#
loop_
_entity.id
_entity.type
_entity.pdbx_description
1 polymer ?
#
loop_
_entity_poly.entity_id
_entity_poly.type
_entity_poly.pdbx_seq_one_letter_code
_entity_poly.pdbx_strand_id
1 'polypeptide(L)'
;MQSQTDYLQTDLTRDFPRTRWARQRTTEWTLPGLCWDMRVSTSFGEMPVQGLRANDPVRSATGTYVRVTATDKMHLDEDFLVSCPDAAPIVIPANCFGPGRPRNDLVVSPHQMLSTSANPAAPEFRRARDLLGRPGVLRRPSYELTYYLFH
;
A
#
# COMPACT_ATOMS: atom_id res chain seq x y z
N MET A 1 10.64 -56.09 -45.85
CA MET A 1 11.72 -55.67 -44.93
C MET A 1 11.60 -54.15 -44.85
N GLN A 2 10.78 -53.57 -43.96
CA GLN A 2 11.11 -53.17 -42.57
C GLN A 2 12.52 -52.56 -42.53
N SER A 3 12.71 -51.25 -42.28
CA SER A 3 12.35 -50.48 -41.08
C SER A 3 12.30 -48.98 -41.47
N GLN A 4 11.26 -48.18 -41.23
CA GLN A 4 10.78 -47.57 -39.97
C GLN A 4 11.91 -47.06 -39.07
N THR A 5 12.17 -45.74 -39.13
CA THR A 5 12.97 -45.00 -38.16
C THR A 5 12.10 -43.85 -37.66
N ASP A 6 11.77 -43.94 -36.38
CA ASP A 6 10.89 -43.07 -35.63
C ASP A 6 11.39 -41.63 -35.58
N TYR A 7 10.51 -40.70 -35.95
CA TYR A 7 10.61 -39.30 -35.56
C TYR A 7 10.27 -39.20 -34.07
N LEU A 8 11.28 -38.97 -33.22
CA LEU A 8 11.05 -38.51 -31.85
C LEU A 8 10.65 -37.04 -31.88
N GLN A 9 9.36 -36.82 -32.07
CA GLN A 9 8.65 -35.60 -31.78
C GLN A 9 8.40 -35.59 -30.26
N THR A 10 9.31 -34.97 -29.49
CA THR A 10 9.12 -34.80 -28.05
C THR A 10 8.07 -33.73 -27.80
N ASP A 11 6.82 -34.20 -27.83
CA ASP A 11 5.65 -33.78 -27.05
C ASP A 11 5.87 -32.59 -26.10
N LEU A 12 5.76 -31.38 -26.64
CA LEU A 12 5.61 -30.12 -25.90
C LEU A 12 4.14 -29.97 -25.45
N THR A 13 3.64 -30.96 -24.72
CA THR A 13 2.29 -30.90 -24.12
C THR A 13 2.27 -31.76 -22.88
N ARG A 14 2.81 -31.21 -21.78
CA ARG A 14 2.46 -31.70 -20.44
C ARG A 14 1.89 -30.57 -19.64
N ASP A 15 0.55 -30.57 -19.66
CA ASP A 15 -0.37 -29.88 -18.79
C ASP A 15 0.20 -29.63 -17.40
N PHE A 16 0.47 -28.36 -17.11
CA PHE A 16 0.52 -27.91 -15.73
C PHE A 16 -0.90 -28.05 -15.15
N PRO A 17 -1.09 -28.73 -14.01
CA PRO A 17 -2.40 -28.83 -13.40
C PRO A 17 -2.88 -27.43 -12.97
N ARG A 18 -3.73 -26.80 -13.79
CA ARG A 18 -4.47 -25.58 -13.48
C ARG A 18 -5.67 -25.90 -12.58
N THR A 19 -5.44 -26.45 -11.38
CA THR A 19 -6.56 -26.63 -10.45
C THR A 19 -6.14 -26.54 -8.98
N ARG A 20 -6.46 -25.41 -8.34
CA ARG A 20 -7.38 -25.37 -7.20
C ARG A 20 -7.88 -23.95 -6.96
N TRP A 21 -9.11 -23.69 -7.38
CA TRP A 21 -9.88 -22.53 -6.96
C TRP A 21 -9.93 -22.44 -5.42
N ALA A 22 -9.57 -21.26 -4.94
CA ALA A 22 -10.23 -20.51 -3.87
C ALA A 22 -10.77 -21.31 -2.67
N ARG A 23 -9.93 -21.45 -1.64
CA ARG A 23 -10.26 -20.71 -0.43
C ARG A 23 -9.49 -19.41 -0.50
N GLN A 24 -10.08 -18.38 -1.10
CA GLN A 24 -9.62 -17.02 -0.80
C GLN A 24 -9.93 -16.80 0.67
N ARG A 25 -9.00 -17.19 1.54
CA ARG A 25 -8.85 -16.47 2.79
C ARG A 25 -8.54 -15.07 2.30
N THR A 26 -9.51 -14.17 2.35
CA THR A 26 -9.24 -12.73 2.34
C THR A 26 -8.33 -12.51 3.55
N THR A 27 -7.03 -12.70 3.33
CA THR A 27 -6.04 -12.45 4.36
C THR A 27 -6.16 -10.96 4.62
N GLU A 28 -6.59 -10.62 5.83
CA GLU A 28 -6.68 -9.24 6.23
C GLU A 28 -5.31 -8.59 6.04
N TRP A 29 -5.26 -7.50 5.28
CA TRP A 29 -4.03 -6.79 5.04
C TRP A 29 -3.66 -5.95 6.26
N THR A 30 -2.58 -6.31 6.95
CA THR A 30 -2.21 -5.71 8.24
C THR A 30 -1.01 -4.77 8.18
N LEU A 31 -0.37 -4.64 7.03
CA LEU A 31 0.86 -3.85 6.90
C LEU A 31 0.55 -2.38 6.63
N PRO A 32 1.04 -1.41 7.42
CA PRO A 32 0.88 0.02 7.15
C PRO A 32 1.81 0.49 6.02
N GLY A 33 1.65 1.74 5.59
CA GLY A 33 2.53 2.34 4.59
C GLY A 33 1.88 3.44 3.78
N LEU A 34 2.71 4.29 3.17
CA LEU A 34 2.32 5.34 2.24
C LEU A 34 2.57 4.88 0.80
N CYS A 35 1.68 5.20 -0.14
CA CYS A 35 1.93 4.91 -1.54
C CYS A 35 3.11 5.72 -2.09
N TRP A 36 3.75 5.20 -3.15
CA TRP A 36 4.90 5.85 -3.79
C TRP A 36 4.65 7.30 -4.19
N ASP A 37 3.46 7.66 -4.65
CA ASP A 37 3.10 9.02 -5.07
C ASP A 37 3.02 10.03 -3.91
N MET A 38 3.21 9.60 -2.68
CA MET A 38 3.04 10.42 -1.48
C MET A 38 4.24 11.31 -1.15
N ARG A 39 3.94 12.38 -0.40
CA ARG A 39 4.91 13.31 0.16
C ARG A 39 4.74 13.38 1.67
N VAL A 40 5.85 13.65 2.35
CA VAL A 40 5.94 13.72 3.80
C VAL A 40 6.55 15.07 4.18
N SER A 41 5.94 15.74 5.15
CA SER A 41 6.49 16.98 5.70
C SER A 41 7.75 16.69 6.50
N THR A 42 8.85 17.30 6.10
CA THR A 42 10.14 17.28 6.81
C THR A 42 10.53 18.68 7.26
N SER A 43 11.58 18.81 8.08
CA SER A 43 12.08 20.14 8.47
C SER A 43 12.58 20.99 7.29
N PHE A 44 12.87 20.34 6.16
CA PHE A 44 13.34 20.98 4.93
C PHE A 44 12.21 21.19 3.91
N GLY A 45 10.97 20.82 4.24
CA GLY A 45 9.80 20.93 3.36
C GLY A 45 9.16 19.58 3.02
N GLU A 46 8.28 19.57 2.02
CA GLU A 46 7.59 18.36 1.55
C GLU A 46 8.53 17.50 0.72
N MET A 47 8.83 16.29 1.18
CA MET A 47 9.73 15.37 0.50
C MET A 47 8.98 14.14 -0.03
N PRO A 48 9.27 13.66 -1.25
CA PRO A 48 8.69 12.41 -1.75
C PRO A 48 9.10 11.20 -0.88
N VAL A 49 8.19 10.25 -0.68
CA VAL A 49 8.43 9.09 0.19
C VAL A 49 9.63 8.24 -0.23
N GLN A 50 9.93 8.17 -1.53
CA GLN A 50 11.09 7.42 -2.04
C GLN A 50 12.43 8.11 -1.73
N GLY A 51 12.39 9.39 -1.39
CA GLY A 51 13.56 10.21 -1.06
C GLY A 51 13.98 10.09 0.40
N LEU A 52 13.10 9.61 1.29
CA LEU A 52 13.39 9.49 2.72
C LEU A 52 14.50 8.48 2.98
N ARG A 53 15.41 8.86 3.87
CA ARG A 53 16.57 8.09 4.32
C ARG A 53 16.63 8.09 5.84
N ALA A 54 17.46 7.19 6.37
CA ALA A 54 17.76 7.17 7.80
C ALA A 54 18.29 8.54 8.24
N ASN A 55 17.84 8.98 9.42
CA ASN A 55 18.04 10.26 10.08
C ASN A 55 17.25 11.46 9.53
N ASP A 56 16.45 11.31 8.48
CA ASP A 56 15.61 12.41 8.00
C ASP A 56 14.54 12.77 9.03
N PRO A 57 14.37 14.07 9.35
CA PRO A 57 13.38 14.53 10.31
C PRO A 57 12.00 14.62 9.66
N VAL A 58 11.10 13.73 10.04
CA VAL A 58 9.70 13.68 9.58
C VAL A 58 8.78 14.27 10.63
N ARG A 59 7.81 15.08 10.21
CA ARG A 59 6.81 15.66 11.10
C ARG A 59 5.78 14.60 11.50
N SER A 60 5.61 14.38 12.79
CA SER A 60 4.62 13.50 13.38
C SER A 60 3.23 14.15 13.46
N ALA A 61 2.21 13.35 13.74
CA ALA A 61 0.84 13.83 13.93
C ALA A 61 0.68 14.78 15.14
N THR A 62 1.54 14.68 16.15
CA THR A 62 1.57 15.61 17.31
C THR A 62 2.31 16.91 17.00
N GLY A 63 2.94 17.01 15.81
CA GLY A 63 3.63 18.20 15.34
C GLY A 63 5.13 18.22 15.66
N THR A 64 5.65 17.22 16.37
CA THR A 64 7.09 17.07 16.64
C THR A 64 7.81 16.44 15.44
N TYR A 65 9.11 16.69 15.30
CA TYR A 65 9.93 15.99 14.31
C TYR A 65 10.53 14.72 14.92
N VAL A 66 10.34 13.59 14.22
CA VAL A 66 10.89 12.28 14.56
C VAL A 66 11.85 11.87 13.45
N ARG A 67 12.98 11.26 13.81
CA ARG A 67 13.98 10.80 12.84
C ARG A 67 13.59 9.43 12.31
N VAL A 68 13.62 9.27 11.00
CA VAL A 68 13.52 7.95 10.36
C VAL A 68 14.73 7.12 10.75
N THR A 69 14.52 5.89 11.19
CA THR A 69 15.59 4.93 11.53
C THR A 69 15.86 3.96 10.38
N ALA A 70 14.79 3.52 9.72
CA ALA A 70 14.83 2.62 8.57
C ALA A 70 13.67 2.91 7.61
N THR A 71 13.80 2.45 6.37
CA THR A 71 12.77 2.55 5.34
C THR A 71 12.58 1.21 4.66
N ASP A 72 11.37 0.67 4.75
CA ASP A 72 10.98 -0.54 4.05
C ASP A 72 10.15 -0.20 2.82
N LYS A 73 10.29 -1.06 1.81
CA LYS A 73 9.54 -0.98 0.56
C LYS A 73 8.82 -2.31 0.32
N MET A 74 7.51 -2.24 0.11
CA MET A 74 6.69 -3.41 -0.23
C MET A 74 6.09 -3.21 -1.62
N HIS A 75 6.50 -4.06 -2.54
CA HIS A 75 6.00 -4.06 -3.91
C HIS A 75 4.92 -5.14 -4.06
N LEU A 76 3.73 -4.75 -4.52
CA LEU A 76 2.63 -5.66 -4.78
C LEU A 76 2.32 -5.64 -6.28
N ASP A 77 2.40 -6.81 -6.89
CA ASP A 77 2.04 -7.03 -8.29
C ASP A 77 0.55 -7.35 -8.45
N GLU A 78 0.14 -7.52 -9.70
CA GLU A 78 -1.25 -7.77 -10.07
C GLU A 78 -1.77 -9.08 -9.46
N ASP A 79 -0.99 -10.16 -9.53
CA ASP A 79 -1.35 -11.48 -9.00
C ASP A 79 -1.59 -11.41 -7.48
N PHE A 80 -0.74 -10.66 -6.76
CA PHE A 80 -0.94 -10.42 -5.34
C PHE A 80 -2.21 -9.60 -5.08
N LEU A 81 -2.46 -8.53 -5.82
CA LEU A 81 -3.61 -7.65 -5.61
C LEU A 81 -4.94 -8.34 -5.97
N VAL A 82 -4.94 -9.24 -6.94
CA VAL A 82 -6.09 -10.11 -7.28
C VAL A 82 -6.35 -11.13 -6.17
N SER A 83 -5.29 -11.72 -5.60
CA SER A 83 -5.42 -12.70 -4.52
C SER A 83 -5.68 -12.08 -3.14
N CYS A 84 -5.28 -10.82 -2.92
CA CYS A 84 -5.48 -10.04 -1.70
C CYS A 84 -6.04 -8.63 -2.01
N PRO A 85 -7.33 -8.51 -2.40
CA PRO A 85 -7.93 -7.21 -2.71
C PRO A 85 -8.00 -6.24 -1.52
N ASP A 86 -7.89 -6.77 -0.29
CA ASP A 86 -7.87 -5.95 0.91
C ASP A 86 -6.64 -5.04 0.98
N ALA A 87 -5.52 -5.40 0.33
CA ALA A 87 -4.28 -4.63 0.26
C ALA A 87 -4.37 -3.38 -0.64
N ALA A 88 -5.45 -3.24 -1.42
CA ALA A 88 -5.63 -2.10 -2.30
C ALA A 88 -5.72 -0.78 -1.50
N PRO A 89 -5.09 0.29 -2.00
CA PRO A 89 -4.87 1.52 -1.24
C PRO A 89 -6.17 2.27 -0.98
N ILE A 90 -6.17 3.01 0.13
CA ILE A 90 -7.26 3.90 0.51
C ILE A 90 -6.86 5.33 0.16
N VAL A 91 -7.72 6.00 -0.61
CA VAL A 91 -7.62 7.43 -0.92
C VAL A 91 -8.42 8.19 0.11
N ILE A 92 -7.79 9.19 0.72
CA ILE A 92 -8.39 10.09 1.71
C ILE A 92 -8.24 11.50 1.17
N PRO A 93 -9.34 12.14 0.76
CA PRO A 93 -9.30 13.46 0.16
C PRO A 93 -8.72 14.52 1.09
N ALA A 94 -8.13 15.56 0.49
CA ALA A 94 -7.82 16.79 1.18
C ALA A 94 -9.05 17.31 1.94
N ASN A 95 -8.82 17.89 3.11
CA ASN A 95 -9.85 18.44 3.99
C ASN A 95 -10.86 17.41 4.58
N CYS A 96 -10.64 16.09 4.41
CA CYS A 96 -11.54 15.05 4.92
C CYS A 96 -11.73 15.06 6.45
N PHE A 97 -10.77 15.61 7.20
CA PHE A 97 -10.78 15.75 8.66
C PHE A 97 -10.96 17.20 9.13
N GLY A 98 -11.48 18.06 8.24
CA GLY A 98 -11.69 19.49 8.46
C GLY A 98 -10.76 20.37 7.60
N PRO A 99 -10.94 21.69 7.65
CA PRO A 99 -10.19 22.63 6.79
C PRO A 99 -8.67 22.45 6.93
N GLY A 100 -8.01 22.24 5.79
CA GLY A 100 -6.56 22.02 5.67
C GLY A 100 -6.07 20.64 6.13
N ARG A 101 -6.96 19.66 6.37
CA ARG A 101 -6.61 18.39 7.04
C ARG A 101 -7.26 17.18 6.35
N PRO A 102 -6.51 16.29 5.67
CA PRO A 102 -5.12 16.51 5.25
C PRO A 102 -5.02 17.67 4.24
N ARG A 103 -3.82 18.25 4.09
CA ARG A 103 -3.59 19.36 3.14
C ARG A 103 -3.75 18.91 1.68
N ASN A 104 -3.27 17.72 1.39
CA ASN A 104 -3.35 17.06 0.09
C ASN A 104 -4.08 15.74 0.26
N ASP A 105 -4.53 15.16 -0.85
CA ASP A 105 -5.03 13.80 -0.86
C ASP A 105 -3.94 12.86 -0.33
N LEU A 106 -4.34 11.93 0.53
CA LEU A 106 -3.48 10.85 1.00
C LEU A 106 -3.87 9.57 0.30
N VAL A 107 -2.87 8.80 -0.11
CA VAL A 107 -3.03 7.45 -0.63
C VAL A 107 -2.17 6.54 0.22
N VAL A 108 -2.84 5.68 0.98
CA VAL A 108 -2.19 4.92 2.05
C VAL A 108 -2.66 3.48 2.08
N SER A 109 -1.85 2.64 2.70
CA SER A 109 -2.24 1.28 3.02
C SER A 109 -3.49 1.27 3.92
N PRO A 110 -4.40 0.30 3.74
CA PRO A 110 -5.57 0.08 4.60
C PRO A 110 -5.29 0.08 6.12
N HIS A 111 -4.11 -0.39 6.54
CA HIS A 111 -3.73 -0.49 7.96
C HIS A 111 -2.92 0.72 8.45
N GLN A 112 -2.74 1.75 7.61
CA GLN A 112 -2.09 2.99 8.01
C GLN A 112 -2.93 3.69 9.08
N MET A 113 -2.30 4.03 10.21
CA MET A 113 -2.94 4.84 11.25
C MET A 113 -2.88 6.32 10.88
N LEU A 114 -3.99 7.02 11.06
CA LEU A 114 -4.14 8.43 10.73
C LEU A 114 -4.78 9.18 11.88
N SER A 115 -4.25 10.36 12.20
CA SER A 115 -4.87 11.27 13.17
C SER A 115 -6.05 11.98 12.53
N THR A 116 -7.23 11.74 13.09
CA THR A 116 -8.51 12.30 12.62
C THR A 116 -8.96 13.51 13.46
N SER A 117 -8.50 13.62 14.71
CA SER A 117 -8.88 14.73 15.61
C SER A 117 -8.14 16.02 15.25
N ALA A 118 -8.80 17.17 15.39
CA ALA A 118 -8.19 18.48 15.14
C ALA A 118 -7.17 18.93 16.19
N ASN A 119 -7.21 18.31 17.37
CA ASN A 119 -6.35 18.66 18.49
C ASN A 119 -5.06 17.82 18.48
N PRO A 120 -3.87 18.40 18.21
CA PRO A 120 -2.61 17.66 18.24
C PRO A 120 -2.22 17.15 19.63
N ALA A 121 -2.75 17.75 20.71
CA ALA A 121 -2.51 17.31 22.08
C ALA A 121 -3.37 16.09 22.49
N ALA A 122 -4.43 15.79 21.73
CA ALA A 122 -5.30 14.65 21.93
C ALA A 122 -5.60 13.97 20.57
N PRO A 123 -4.59 13.32 19.95
CA PRO A 123 -4.76 12.70 18.65
C PRO A 123 -5.69 11.48 18.74
N GLU A 124 -6.74 11.46 17.92
CA GLU A 124 -7.58 10.27 17.71
C GLU A 124 -7.08 9.55 16.46
N PHE A 125 -6.50 8.36 16.65
CA PHE A 125 -5.98 7.56 15.55
C PHE A 125 -7.01 6.52 15.07
N ARG A 126 -7.21 6.45 13.76
CA ARG A 126 -8.02 5.40 13.10
C ARG A 126 -7.23 4.77 11.96
N ARG A 127 -7.50 3.50 11.64
CA ARG A 127 -6.94 2.89 10.43
C ARG A 127 -7.61 3.50 9.20
N ALA A 128 -6.87 3.61 8.10
CA ALA A 128 -7.41 4.12 6.85
C ALA A 128 -8.66 3.34 6.39
N ARG A 129 -8.67 2.00 6.55
CA ARG A 129 -9.83 1.15 6.24
C ARG A 129 -11.09 1.51 7.03
N ASP A 130 -10.95 1.97 8.27
CA ASP A 130 -12.08 2.31 9.15
C ASP A 130 -12.74 3.65 8.76
N LEU A 131 -12.12 4.37 7.81
CA LEU A 131 -12.64 5.62 7.25
C LEU A 131 -13.48 5.38 5.99
N LEU A 132 -13.52 4.16 5.46
CA LEU A 132 -14.42 3.80 4.36
C LEU A 132 -15.87 4.10 4.76
N GLY A 133 -16.62 4.70 3.83
CA GLY A 133 -17.97 5.21 4.08
C GLY A 133 -18.03 6.69 4.47
N ARG A 134 -16.90 7.33 4.79
CA ARG A 134 -16.83 8.80 4.84
C ARG A 134 -16.89 9.38 3.41
N PRO A 135 -17.50 10.55 3.20
CA PRO A 135 -17.57 11.17 1.88
C PRO A 135 -16.20 11.31 1.20
N GLY A 136 -16.09 10.76 0.00
CA GLY A 136 -14.88 10.81 -0.83
C GLY A 136 -13.75 9.85 -0.42
N VAL A 137 -13.85 9.17 0.73
CA VAL A 137 -12.88 8.13 1.11
C VAL A 137 -13.21 6.84 0.36
N LEU A 138 -12.27 6.36 -0.43
CA LEU A 138 -12.49 5.23 -1.33
C LEU A 138 -11.26 4.34 -1.45
N ARG A 139 -11.49 3.07 -1.78
CA ARG A 139 -10.44 2.15 -2.19
C ARG A 139 -10.11 2.40 -3.66
N ARG A 140 -8.82 2.53 -4.00
CA ARG A 140 -8.33 2.72 -5.37
C ARG A 140 -7.80 1.37 -5.89
N PRO A 141 -8.50 0.72 -6.83
CA PRO A 141 -7.94 -0.44 -7.53
C PRO A 141 -6.61 -0.08 -8.20
N SER A 142 -5.65 -0.99 -8.15
CA SER A 142 -4.35 -0.84 -8.80
C SER A 142 -3.93 -2.20 -9.38
N TYR A 143 -3.16 -2.18 -10.46
CA TYR A 143 -2.54 -3.38 -11.03
C TYR A 143 -1.15 -3.62 -10.45
N GLU A 144 -0.50 -2.57 -9.98
CA GLU A 144 0.80 -2.61 -9.35
C GLU A 144 0.86 -1.48 -8.34
N LEU A 145 1.47 -1.69 -7.18
CA LEU A 145 1.71 -0.60 -6.24
C LEU A 145 2.93 -0.86 -5.37
N THR A 146 3.45 0.23 -4.82
CA THR A 146 4.50 0.18 -3.81
C THR A 146 4.08 0.97 -2.58
N TYR A 147 4.19 0.33 -1.42
CA TYR A 147 4.11 1.00 -0.12
C TYR A 147 5.51 1.25 0.45
N TYR A 148 5.67 2.42 1.06
CA TYR A 148 6.83 2.79 1.87
C TYR A 148 6.43 2.83 3.35
N LEU A 149 7.22 2.18 4.20
CA LEU A 149 7.06 2.17 5.64
C LEU A 149 8.32 2.75 6.29
N PHE A 150 8.12 3.59 7.31
CA PHE A 150 9.19 4.25 8.06
C PHE A 150 9.11 3.83 9.53
N HIS A 151 10.26 3.61 10.14
CA HIS A 151 10.42 3.24 11.55
C HIS A 151 11.07 4.37 12.34
#